data_AF-A0A7G8JMW5-F1
#
_entry.id   AF-A0A7G8JMW5-F1
#
_cell.length_a   1.000
_cell.length_b   1.000
_cell.length_c   1.000
_cell.angle_alpha   90.00
_cell.angle_beta   90.00
_cell.angle_gamma   90.00
#
_symmetry.space_group_name_H-M   'P 1'
#
loop_
_entity.id
_entity.type
_entity.pdbx_description
1 polymer ?
#
loop_
_entity_poly.entity_id
_entity_poly.type
_entity_poly.pdbx_seq_one_letter_code
_entity_poly.pdbx_strand_id
1 'polypeptide(L)'
;MADSTLDFSTYTPVNHLWPAFVERLGSEKAQQAVRQALDLQGMSGNAGSLPVLFVETCGLALAHTDLVREQTGLNSHGYRMVLLLSRRELEVQLLQDSL
;
A
#
# COMPACT_ATOMS: atom_id res chain seq x y z
N MET A 1 -14.56 -18.51 -1.58
CA MET A 1 -13.19 -18.02 -1.35
C MET A 1 -13.33 -16.87 -0.38
N ALA A 2 -12.65 -16.89 0.77
CA ALA A 2 -12.85 -15.88 1.80
C ALA A 2 -12.42 -14.51 1.25
N ASP A 3 -13.40 -13.72 0.84
CA ASP A 3 -13.28 -12.32 0.47
C ASP A 3 -12.93 -11.56 1.75
N SER A 4 -11.68 -11.73 2.18
CA SER A 4 -11.17 -11.17 3.43
C SER A 4 -10.81 -9.74 3.11
N THR A 5 -11.83 -8.88 3.06
CA THR A 5 -11.66 -7.45 2.95
C THR A 5 -10.70 -7.01 4.05
N LEU A 6 -9.62 -6.33 3.68
CA LEU A 6 -8.68 -5.77 4.64
C LEU A 6 -9.41 -4.72 5.48
N ASP A 7 -9.40 -4.89 6.79
CA ASP A 7 -9.87 -3.88 7.73
C ASP A 7 -8.71 -2.97 8.11
N PHE A 8 -8.76 -1.70 7.71
CA PHE A 8 -7.74 -0.70 7.98
C PHE A 8 -8.01 0.10 9.26
N SER A 9 -9.15 -0.11 9.94
CA SER A 9 -9.55 0.71 11.11
C SER A 9 -8.63 0.54 12.32
N THR A 10 -7.89 -0.58 12.36
CA THR A 10 -6.91 -0.88 13.41
C THR A 10 -5.51 -0.36 13.09
N TYR A 11 -5.29 0.18 11.89
CA TYR A 11 -3.96 0.60 11.44
C TYR A 11 -3.72 2.08 11.69
N THR A 12 -2.53 2.40 12.18
CA THR A 12 -2.10 3.77 12.42
C THR A 12 -1.40 4.34 11.19
N PRO A 13 -1.81 5.51 10.67
CA PRO A 13 -1.09 6.19 9.61
C PRO A 13 0.28 6.71 10.08
N VAL A 14 1.34 6.37 9.36
CA VAL A 14 2.72 6.76 9.66
C VAL A 14 3.46 7.16 8.40
N ASN A 15 4.65 7.77 8.55
CA ASN A 15 5.49 8.22 7.43
C ASN A 15 6.85 7.51 7.35
N HIS A 16 7.08 6.47 8.17
CA HIS A 16 8.38 5.84 8.32
C HIS A 16 8.47 4.40 7.76
N LEU A 17 7.38 3.82 7.27
CA LEU A 17 7.40 2.48 6.66
C LEU A 17 8.25 2.44 5.39
N TRP A 18 8.19 3.46 4.54
CA TRP A 18 9.02 3.51 3.33
C TRP A 18 10.52 3.50 3.62
N PRO A 19 11.08 4.41 4.43
CA PRO A 19 12.51 4.36 4.74
C PRO A 19 12.92 3.05 5.43
N ALA A 20 12.10 2.51 6.33
CA ALA A 20 12.37 1.22 6.98
C ALA A 20 12.35 0.04 5.97
N PHE A 21 11.42 0.06 5.02
CA PHE A 21 11.31 -0.95 3.96
C PHE A 21 12.52 -0.90 3.03
N VAL A 22 12.96 0.30 2.63
CA VAL A 22 14.17 0.50 1.81
C VAL A 22 15.42 0.04 2.54
N GLU A 23 15.57 0.35 3.83
CA GLU A 23 16.72 -0.08 4.65
C GLU A 23 16.80 -1.61 4.75
N ARG A 24 15.65 -2.28 4.93
CA ARG A 24 15.58 -3.74 5.06
C ARG A 24 15.77 -4.49 3.75
N LEU A 25 15.15 -4.02 2.66
CA LEU A 25 15.09 -4.75 1.39
C LEU A 25 16.16 -4.31 0.38
N GLY A 26 16.64 -3.08 0.50
CA GLY A 26 17.48 -2.39 -0.48
C GLY A 26 16.65 -1.58 -1.49
N SER A 27 17.18 -0.41 -1.88
CA SER A 27 16.49 0.59 -2.71
C SER A 27 15.92 0.01 -4.02
N GLU A 28 16.72 -0.72 -4.80
CA GLU A 28 16.29 -1.25 -6.11
C GLU A 28 15.11 -2.21 -5.97
N LYS A 29 15.17 -3.12 -5.01
CA LYS A 29 14.12 -4.12 -4.76
C LYS A 29 12.86 -3.48 -4.19
N ALA A 30 13.00 -2.48 -3.31
CA ALA A 30 11.88 -1.73 -2.78
C ALA A 30 11.13 -0.97 -3.90
N GLN A 31 11.86 -0.32 -4.79
CA GLN A 31 11.30 0.33 -5.98
C GLN A 31 10.62 -0.66 -6.92
N GLN A 32 11.22 -1.83 -7.14
CA GLN A 32 10.61 -2.88 -7.95
C GLN A 32 9.29 -3.38 -7.35
N ALA A 33 9.21 -3.55 -6.03
CA ALA A 33 7.98 -3.97 -5.34
C ALA A 33 6.86 -2.91 -5.49
N VAL A 34 7.19 -1.62 -5.39
CA VAL A 34 6.24 -0.52 -5.64
C VAL A 34 5.73 -0.55 -7.07
N ARG A 35 6.61 -0.73 -8.06
CA ARG A 35 6.22 -0.85 -9.47
C ARG A 35 5.30 -2.04 -9.71
N GLN A 36 5.60 -3.20 -9.13
CA GLN A 36 4.74 -4.38 -9.23
C GLN A 36 3.35 -4.15 -8.61
N ALA A 37 3.28 -3.38 -7.52
CA ALA A 37 2.00 -2.98 -6.92
C ALA A 37 1.17 -2.10 -7.87
N LEU A 38 1.81 -1.15 -8.54
CA LEU A 38 1.17 -0.30 -9.56
C LEU A 38 0.76 -1.10 -10.80
N ASP A 39 1.59 -2.03 -11.26
CA ASP A 39 1.26 -2.92 -12.38
C ASP A 39 0.02 -3.75 -12.05
N LEU A 40 -0.09 -4.28 -10.83
CA LEU A 40 -1.29 -5.00 -10.37
C LEU A 40 -2.55 -4.12 -10.44
N GLN A 41 -2.45 -2.85 -10.02
CA GLN A 41 -3.54 -1.88 -10.14
C GLN A 41 -3.94 -1.69 -11.61
N GLY A 42 -2.97 -1.58 -12.52
CA GLY A 42 -3.23 -1.45 -13.95
C GLY A 42 -3.84 -2.70 -14.59
N MET A 43 -3.46 -3.89 -14.12
CA MET A 43 -3.91 -5.17 -14.68
C MET A 43 -5.27 -5.63 -14.15
N SER A 44 -5.59 -5.32 -12.90
CA SER A 44 -6.76 -5.90 -12.21
C SER A 44 -7.57 -4.91 -11.39
N GLY A 45 -7.12 -3.66 -11.29
CA GLY A 45 -7.83 -2.60 -10.59
C GLY A 45 -8.80 -1.81 -11.47
N ASN A 46 -9.43 -0.81 -10.87
CA ASN A 46 -10.26 0.19 -11.50
C ASN A 46 -9.95 1.59 -10.90
N ALA A 47 -10.71 2.61 -11.30
CA ALA A 47 -10.49 4.00 -10.86
C ALA A 47 -10.55 4.21 -9.34
N GLY A 48 -11.20 3.31 -8.59
CA GLY A 48 -11.26 3.34 -7.13
C GLY A 48 -10.36 2.31 -6.44
N SER A 49 -9.45 1.67 -7.17
CA SER A 49 -8.51 0.70 -6.59
C SER A 49 -7.22 1.39 -6.12
N LEU A 50 -6.78 1.05 -4.92
CA LEU A 50 -5.48 1.43 -4.35
C LEU A 50 -4.65 0.15 -4.15
N PRO A 51 -3.46 0.03 -4.77
CA PRO A 51 -2.59 -1.09 -4.49
C PRO A 51 -2.03 -1.05 -3.07
N VAL A 52 -2.01 -2.22 -2.43
CA VAL A 52 -1.50 -2.43 -1.09
C VAL A 52 -0.26 -3.31 -1.17
N LEU A 53 0.85 -2.83 -0.61
CA LEU A 53 2.12 -3.56 -0.54
C LEU A 53 2.40 -3.95 0.92
N PHE A 54 2.44 -5.26 1.19
CA PHE A 54 2.78 -5.79 2.51
C PHE A 54 4.29 -5.68 2.73
N VAL A 55 4.71 -4.84 3.67
CA VAL A 55 6.13 -4.51 3.85
C VAL A 55 6.93 -5.67 4.43
N GLU A 56 6.32 -6.70 5.02
CA GLU A 56 7.02 -7.88 5.53
C GLU A 56 7.35 -8.90 4.43
N THR A 57 6.43 -9.10 3.48
CA THR A 57 6.48 -10.22 2.52
C THR A 57 6.63 -9.79 1.07
N CYS A 58 6.52 -8.49 0.78
CA CYS A 58 6.31 -7.95 -0.56
C CYS A 58 5.07 -8.51 -1.26
N GLY A 59 4.11 -9.05 -0.50
CA GLY A 59 2.81 -9.44 -1.02
C GLY A 59 2.06 -8.22 -1.55
N LEU A 60 1.12 -8.46 -2.46
CA LEU A 60 0.32 -7.41 -3.09
C LEU A 60 -1.17 -7.70 -2.93
N ALA A 61 -1.95 -6.64 -2.80
CA ALA A 61 -3.41 -6.68 -2.86
C ALA A 61 -3.95 -5.39 -3.49
N LEU A 62 -5.25 -5.36 -3.75
CA LEU A 62 -5.98 -4.15 -4.13
C LEU A 62 -7.03 -3.86 -3.04
N ALA A 63 -7.13 -2.60 -2.65
CA ALA A 63 -8.15 -2.10 -1.74
C ALA A 63 -8.98 -1.02 -2.44
N HIS A 64 -10.15 -0.69 -1.87
CA HIS A 64 -10.91 0.47 -2.31
C HIS A 64 -10.33 1.75 -1.69
N THR A 65 -10.11 2.78 -2.51
CA THR A 65 -9.64 4.10 -2.06
C THR A 65 -10.56 4.69 -1.00
N ASP A 66 -11.87 4.52 -1.16
CA ASP A 66 -12.88 5.04 -0.24
C ASP A 66 -12.80 4.37 1.13
N LEU A 67 -12.64 3.04 1.15
CA LEU A 67 -12.47 2.28 2.39
C LEU A 67 -11.23 2.72 3.17
N VAL A 68 -10.10 2.88 2.48
CA VAL A 68 -8.85 3.35 3.11
C VAL A 68 -9.04 4.75 3.67
N ARG A 69 -9.68 5.66 2.93
CA ARG A 69 -9.97 7.01 3.40
C ARG A 69 -10.88 7.02 4.62
N GLU A 70 -11.96 6.24 4.60
CA GLU A 70 -12.92 6.15 5.70
C GLU A 70 -12.30 5.61 6.98
N GLN A 71 -11.41 4.62 6.87
CA GLN A 71 -10.86 3.90 8.02
C GLN A 71 -9.54 4.48 8.54
N THR A 72 -8.77 5.19 7.71
CA THR A 72 -7.44 5.70 8.07
C THR A 72 -7.33 7.23 7.99
N GLY A 73 -8.28 7.90 7.32
CA GLY A 73 -8.20 9.33 7.02
C GLY A 73 -7.20 9.69 5.90
N LEU A 74 -6.49 8.71 5.32
CA LEU A 74 -5.53 8.94 4.25
C LEU A 74 -6.24 9.24 2.92
N ASN A 75 -5.82 10.31 2.25
CA ASN A 75 -6.39 10.70 0.95
C ASN A 75 -5.46 10.26 -0.19
N SER A 76 -5.92 9.30 -1.01
CA SER A 76 -5.18 8.76 -2.15
C SER A 76 -5.54 9.39 -3.49
N HIS A 77 -5.95 10.66 -3.51
CA HIS A 77 -6.36 11.38 -4.74
C HIS A 77 -5.20 11.70 -5.71
N GLY A 78 -3.99 11.19 -5.47
CA GLY A 78 -2.84 11.35 -6.35
C GLY A 78 -2.74 10.25 -7.41
N TYR A 79 -1.84 10.45 -8.38
CA TYR A 79 -1.44 9.38 -9.30
C TYR A 79 -0.38 8.50 -8.67
N ARG A 80 -0.39 7.21 -9.04
CA ARG A 80 0.64 6.23 -8.66
C ARG A 80 0.81 6.11 -7.14
N MET A 81 -0.32 6.05 -6.45
CA MET A 81 -0.38 5.89 -5.01
C MET A 81 -0.29 4.40 -4.64
N VAL A 82 0.50 4.08 -3.62
CA VAL A 82 0.60 2.73 -3.04
C VAL A 82 0.44 2.84 -1.53
N LEU A 83 -0.41 1.99 -0.96
CA LEU A 83 -0.53 1.85 0.49
C LEU A 83 0.49 0.81 0.97
N LEU A 84 1.55 1.28 1.63
CA LEU A 84 2.42 0.39 2.39
C LEU A 84 1.67 -0.04 3.65
N LEU A 85 1.67 -1.34 3.93
CA LEU A 85 1.00 -1.90 5.11
C LEU A 85 1.94 -2.81 5.87
N SER A 86 2.08 -2.56 7.17
CA SER A 86 2.71 -3.48 8.12
C SER A 86 1.65 -4.15 8.96
N ARG A 87 1.47 -5.46 8.78
CA ARG A 87 0.58 -6.26 9.65
C ARG A 87 1.17 -6.47 11.02
N ARG A 88 2.50 -6.45 11.13
CA ARG A 88 3.19 -6.68 12.39
C ARG A 88 3.04 -5.49 13.33
N GLU A 89 3.24 -4.29 12.82
CA GLU A 89 3.18 -3.05 13.60
C GLU A 89 1.78 -2.42 13.62
N LEU A 90 0.83 -2.94 12.82
CA LEU A 90 -0.49 -2.33 12.59
C LEU A 90 -0.36 -0.87 12.12
N GLU A 91 0.48 -0.68 11.11
CA GLU A 91 0.77 0.63 10.55
C GLU A 91 0.52 0.66 9.05
N VAL A 92 0.14 1.83 8.55
CA VAL A 92 0.01 2.11 7.12
C VAL A 92 0.70 3.40 6.74
N GLN A 93 1.26 3.44 5.54
CA GLN A 93 1.81 4.66 4.97
C GLN A 93 1.34 4.78 3.53
N LEU A 94 0.81 5.95 3.19
CA LEU A 94 0.52 6.27 1.80
C LEU A 94 1.79 6.79 1.12
N LEU A 95 2.22 6.10 0.07
CA LEU A 95 3.37 6.46 -0.73
C LEU A 95 2.91 6.92 -2.11
N GLN A 96 3.51 8.00 -2.61
CA GLN A 96 3.39 8.39 -4.01
C GLN A 96 4.70 8.05 -4.73
N ASP A 97 4.62 7.21 -5.76
CA ASP A 97 5.77 6.93 -6.60
C ASP A 97 5.99 8.07 -7.61
N SER A 98 7.17 8.70 -7.54
CA SER A 98 7.54 9.87 -8.36
C SER A 98 8.36 9.53 -9.60
N LEU A 99 8.60 8.25 -9.89
CA LEU A 99 9.48 7.78 -10.97
C LEU A 99 8.86 7.80 -12.35
#